data_AF-A0A9E3ILM8-F1
#
_entry.id   AF-A0A9E3ILM8-F1
#
_cell.length_a   1.000
_cell.length_b   1.000
_cell.length_c   1.000
_cell.angle_alpha   90.00
_cell.angle_beta   90.00
_cell.angle_gamma   90.00
#
_symmetry.space_group_name_H-M   'P 1'
#
loop_
_entity.id
_entity.type
_entity.pdbx_description
1 polymer ?
#
loop_
_entity_poly.entity_id
_entity_poly.type
_entity_poly.pdbx_seq_one_letter_code
_entity_poly.pdbx_strand_id
1 'polypeptide(L)'
;MNGLWIEEILRTGNVPLVLAGLAFATLVSEDLACVSGGVLVAAGKLAFWPVALACFTGIFTGDLLLVAAGWWGGRRALTVWPLRSWVSSGAVDRAGRWFAQRGGPLILTSRFLPGTRLPVYVAAGVLRVPLGRFIPWFVLACALWTPLLVGVAVFAGGATLGWLEKGGEVGVGLLAGGVMAWTLIRLALGASTWRGRRLWLSRWRRLTRWEFWPMWAVYPPVVIYGIWLGLKHRGFTVFTAVNPGIGAGGGLVGESKSEILSGLAGAGETVAAWVPVPPGTEVARQEIVKRFADAHGYPLVLKPDVGERGAGVVIVRDEAAANAALTDAPETLIAQAYVPGVEYGVFYYRHPRAASGQILAITDKRMPELTGDGRRTWEELILADARAVCMAGFFLKKFSARLDEVPAAGERLALTELGTHCRGALFLDGAHLLTPELHAAVDRMSRAFVGFYFGRYDVRATSEAAFRAGNFKVIELNGLTSEATSIYDPRHSVWFGWRMLMRQWRLAFEIGAANRERGVRVLAVREIWSLLNG
;
A
#
# COMPACT_ATOMS: atom_id res chain seq x y z
N MET A 1 32.42 -22.99 -16.77
CA MET A 1 32.20 -23.04 -18.24
C MET A 1 32.64 -21.70 -18.82
N ASN A 2 33.93 -21.36 -18.71
CA ASN A 2 35.02 -21.68 -19.63
C ASN A 2 35.00 -20.74 -20.85
N GLY A 3 35.57 -19.53 -20.68
CA GLY A 3 35.86 -18.55 -21.73
C GLY A 3 36.84 -19.04 -22.82
N LEU A 4 37.23 -20.32 -22.76
CA LEU A 4 38.07 -21.01 -23.75
C LEU A 4 37.44 -21.02 -25.15
N TRP A 5 36.10 -21.13 -25.25
CA TRP A 5 35.43 -21.17 -26.56
C TRP A 5 35.51 -19.84 -27.32
N ILE A 6 35.45 -18.71 -26.62
CA ILE A 6 35.56 -17.38 -27.24
C ILE A 6 37.00 -17.14 -27.71
N GLU A 7 38.00 -17.55 -26.91
CA GLU A 7 39.40 -17.45 -27.33
C GLU A 7 39.72 -18.39 -28.50
N GLU A 8 39.10 -19.56 -28.57
CA GLU A 8 39.25 -20.50 -29.67
C GLU A 8 38.53 -20.05 -30.94
N ILE A 9 37.35 -19.41 -30.83
CA ILE A 9 36.62 -18.77 -31.95
C ILE A 9 37.40 -17.55 -32.48
N LEU A 10 38.01 -16.76 -31.59
CA LEU A 10 38.85 -15.63 -31.97
C LEU A 10 40.18 -16.09 -32.60
N ARG A 11 40.74 -17.24 -32.15
CA ARG A 11 41.92 -17.87 -32.77
C ARG A 11 41.63 -18.53 -34.13
N THR A 12 40.41 -19.04 -34.34
CA THR A 12 39.97 -19.65 -35.61
C THR A 12 39.54 -18.63 -36.66
N GLY A 13 39.57 -17.33 -36.35
CA GLY A 13 39.34 -16.24 -37.32
C GLY A 13 37.88 -16.01 -37.70
N ASN A 14 36.90 -16.64 -37.02
CA ASN A 14 35.49 -16.59 -37.42
C ASN A 14 34.75 -15.38 -36.81
N VAL A 15 35.28 -14.19 -37.05
CA VAL A 15 34.73 -12.89 -36.60
C VAL A 15 33.22 -12.73 -36.88
N PRO A 16 32.67 -13.16 -38.04
CA PRO A 16 31.24 -13.05 -38.31
C PRO A 16 30.35 -13.80 -37.31
N LEU A 17 30.80 -14.96 -36.80
CA LEU A 17 30.05 -15.75 -35.81
C LEU A 17 29.99 -15.02 -34.47
N VAL A 18 31.08 -14.36 -34.06
CA VAL A 18 31.13 -13.56 -32.83
C VAL A 18 30.19 -12.36 -32.94
N LEU A 19 30.18 -11.68 -34.10
CA LEU A 19 29.28 -10.56 -34.36
C LEU A 19 27.81 -10.99 -34.36
N ALA A 20 27.48 -12.13 -34.99
CA ALA A 20 26.14 -12.70 -34.94
C ALA A 20 25.72 -13.08 -33.52
N GLY A 21 26.63 -13.64 -32.73
CA GLY A 21 26.41 -13.93 -31.31
C GLY A 21 26.14 -12.68 -30.49
N LEU A 22 26.89 -11.59 -30.71
CA LEU A 22 26.66 -10.30 -30.06
C LEU A 22 25.30 -9.71 -30.45
N ALA A 23 24.92 -9.76 -31.74
CA ALA A 23 23.61 -9.33 -32.20
C ALA A 23 22.48 -10.12 -31.51
N PHE A 24 22.60 -11.44 -31.42
CA PHE A 24 21.60 -12.27 -30.73
C PHE A 24 21.55 -11.99 -29.22
N ALA A 25 22.71 -11.80 -28.58
CA ALA A 25 22.79 -11.51 -27.15
C ALA A 25 22.06 -10.22 -26.76
N THR A 26 21.99 -9.21 -27.65
CA THR A 26 21.22 -7.98 -27.40
C THR A 26 19.71 -8.22 -27.21
N LEU A 27 19.16 -9.32 -27.73
CA LEU A 27 17.76 -9.70 -27.53
C LEU A 27 17.47 -10.10 -26.07
N VAL A 28 18.48 -10.59 -25.36
CA VAL A 28 18.39 -10.95 -23.95
C VAL A 28 18.80 -9.78 -23.06
N SER A 29 19.93 -9.15 -23.39
CA SER A 29 20.44 -7.98 -22.68
C SER A 29 21.30 -7.12 -23.60
N GLU A 30 20.71 -6.04 -24.11
CA GLU A 30 21.41 -5.03 -24.91
C GLU A 30 22.65 -4.50 -24.20
N ASP A 31 22.49 -4.07 -22.94
CA ASP A 31 23.57 -3.43 -22.19
C ASP A 31 24.76 -4.38 -22.03
N LEU A 32 24.49 -5.65 -21.67
CA LEU A 32 25.55 -6.65 -21.49
C LEU A 32 26.24 -6.99 -22.81
N ALA A 33 25.50 -7.12 -23.90
CA ALA A 33 26.05 -7.40 -25.22
C ALA A 33 26.93 -6.25 -25.73
N CYS A 34 26.47 -5.00 -25.61
CA CYS A 34 27.26 -3.83 -26.00
C CYS A 34 28.49 -3.62 -25.13
N VAL A 35 28.38 -3.87 -23.81
CA VAL A 35 29.54 -3.84 -22.91
C VAL A 35 30.54 -4.92 -23.27
N SER A 36 30.08 -6.14 -23.53
CA SER A 36 30.95 -7.26 -23.90
C SER A 36 31.66 -7.02 -25.23
N GLY A 37 30.93 -6.53 -26.24
CA GLY A 37 31.51 -6.10 -27.52
C GLY A 37 32.52 -4.97 -27.35
N GLY A 38 32.21 -3.95 -26.53
CA GLY A 38 33.11 -2.85 -26.23
C GLY A 38 34.40 -3.29 -25.53
N VAL A 39 34.33 -4.24 -24.59
CA VAL A 39 35.51 -4.81 -23.93
C VAL A 39 36.38 -5.58 -24.92
N LEU A 40 35.79 -6.34 -25.86
CA LEU A 40 36.55 -7.04 -26.91
C LEU A 40 37.26 -6.06 -27.86
N VAL A 41 36.63 -4.92 -28.15
CA VAL A 41 37.24 -3.84 -28.93
C VAL A 41 38.37 -3.16 -28.14
N ALA A 42 38.17 -2.89 -26.84
CA ALA A 42 39.20 -2.32 -25.96
C ALA A 42 40.42 -3.24 -25.82
N ALA A 43 40.21 -4.56 -25.81
CA ALA A 43 41.27 -5.56 -25.79
C ALA A 43 41.97 -5.76 -27.16
N GLY A 44 41.61 -4.97 -28.19
CA GLY A 44 42.17 -5.06 -29.54
C GLY A 44 41.75 -6.31 -30.32
N LYS A 45 40.76 -7.08 -29.83
CA LYS A 45 40.32 -8.35 -30.47
C LYS A 45 39.30 -8.13 -31.59
N LEU A 46 38.58 -7.01 -31.60
CA LEU A 46 37.57 -6.66 -32.62
C LEU A 46 37.65 -5.18 -33.00
N ALA A 47 37.21 -4.84 -34.22
CA ALA A 47 37.06 -3.45 -34.64
C ALA A 47 35.73 -2.85 -34.14
N PHE A 48 35.74 -1.55 -33.86
CA PHE A 48 34.60 -0.82 -33.30
C PHE A 48 33.33 -0.90 -34.18
N TRP A 49 33.44 -0.55 -35.46
CA TRP A 49 32.27 -0.43 -36.34
C TRP A 49 31.53 -1.75 -36.58
N PRO A 50 32.20 -2.89 -36.84
CA PRO A 50 31.52 -4.17 -36.94
C PRO A 50 30.73 -4.55 -35.68
N VAL A 51 31.29 -4.28 -34.49
CA VAL A 51 30.60 -4.52 -33.21
C VAL A 51 29.41 -3.58 -33.04
N ALA A 52 29.59 -2.27 -33.30
CA ALA A 52 28.51 -1.29 -33.21
C ALA A 52 27.35 -1.62 -34.15
N LEU A 53 27.64 -2.06 -35.39
CA LEU A 53 26.63 -2.48 -36.37
C LEU A 53 25.92 -3.77 -35.95
N ALA A 54 26.65 -4.76 -35.43
CA ALA A 54 26.06 -6.00 -34.93
C ALA A 54 25.15 -5.76 -33.72
N CYS A 55 25.56 -4.91 -32.79
CA CYS A 55 24.69 -4.50 -31.69
C CYS A 55 23.47 -3.72 -32.21
N PHE A 56 23.65 -2.82 -33.18
CA PHE A 56 22.56 -2.02 -33.73
C PHE A 56 21.49 -2.90 -34.36
N THR A 57 21.88 -3.90 -35.16
CA THR A 57 20.94 -4.81 -35.84
C THR A 57 20.15 -5.65 -34.84
N GLY A 58 20.81 -6.16 -33.80
CA GLY A 58 20.16 -6.94 -32.74
C GLY A 58 19.17 -6.10 -31.92
N ILE A 59 19.59 -4.92 -31.47
CA ILE A 59 18.75 -3.97 -30.73
C ILE A 59 17.54 -3.53 -31.56
N PHE A 60 17.77 -3.18 -32.81
CA PHE A 60 16.74 -2.76 -33.74
C PHE A 60 15.69 -3.85 -33.93
N THR A 61 16.14 -5.09 -34.12
CA THR A 61 15.27 -6.27 -34.28
C THR A 61 14.48 -6.57 -33.00
N GLY A 62 15.14 -6.58 -31.84
CA GLY A 62 14.49 -6.85 -30.55
C GLY A 62 13.38 -5.87 -30.20
N ASP A 63 13.60 -4.58 -30.43
CA ASP A 63 12.59 -3.55 -30.20
C ASP A 63 11.42 -3.63 -31.20
N LEU A 64 11.67 -4.01 -32.46
CA LEU A 64 10.59 -4.28 -33.41
C LEU A 64 9.73 -5.45 -32.96
N LEU A 65 10.33 -6.49 -32.36
CA LEU A 65 9.57 -7.60 -31.78
C LEU A 65 8.68 -7.13 -30.62
N LEU A 66 9.12 -6.18 -29.80
CA LEU A 66 8.29 -5.58 -28.73
C LEU A 66 7.09 -4.81 -29.31
N VAL A 67 7.30 -4.05 -30.38
CA VAL A 67 6.22 -3.33 -31.08
C VAL A 67 5.25 -4.34 -31.73
N ALA A 68 5.76 -5.38 -32.38
CA ALA A 68 4.97 -6.43 -33.00
C ALA A 68 4.12 -7.20 -31.96
N ALA A 69 4.69 -7.50 -30.79
CA ALA A 69 3.98 -8.11 -29.68
C ALA A 69 2.80 -7.24 -29.21
N GLY A 70 3.00 -5.92 -29.10
CA GLY A 70 1.91 -4.97 -28.80
C GLY A 70 0.87 -4.88 -29.92
N TRP A 71 1.30 -4.93 -31.19
CA TRP A 71 0.42 -4.83 -32.36
C TRP A 71 -0.50 -6.04 -32.49
N TRP A 72 0.05 -7.25 -32.41
CA TRP A 72 -0.69 -8.50 -32.57
C TRP A 72 -1.44 -8.90 -31.29
N GLY A 73 -0.83 -8.73 -30.12
CA GLY A 73 -1.44 -9.11 -28.84
C GLY A 73 -2.36 -8.05 -28.24
N GLY A 74 -2.33 -6.80 -28.71
CA GLY A 74 -3.11 -5.70 -28.14
C GLY A 74 -2.93 -5.57 -26.62
N ARG A 75 -4.00 -5.21 -25.89
CA ARG A 75 -3.95 -5.18 -24.42
C ARG A 75 -3.72 -6.56 -23.78
N ARG A 76 -4.01 -7.67 -24.47
CA ARG A 76 -3.75 -9.04 -23.99
C ARG A 76 -2.26 -9.39 -23.97
N ALA A 77 -1.41 -8.68 -24.74
CA ALA A 77 0.04 -8.83 -24.64
C ALA A 77 0.57 -8.47 -23.23
N LEU A 78 -0.13 -7.60 -22.50
CA LEU A 78 0.25 -7.18 -21.15
C LEU A 78 -0.12 -8.19 -20.07
N THR A 79 -0.90 -9.23 -20.40
CA THR A 79 -1.28 -10.29 -19.46
C THR A 79 -0.38 -11.53 -19.59
N VAL A 80 0.43 -11.62 -20.65
CA VAL A 80 1.34 -12.76 -20.88
C VAL A 80 2.72 -12.52 -20.29
N TRP A 81 3.36 -13.59 -19.80
CA TRP A 81 4.75 -13.55 -19.35
C TRP A 81 5.70 -13.54 -20.56
N PRO A 82 6.79 -12.74 -20.57
CA PRO A 82 7.33 -11.92 -19.47
C PRO A 82 6.77 -10.48 -19.39
N LEU A 83 6.03 -10.01 -20.39
CA LEU A 83 5.57 -8.61 -20.48
C LEU A 83 4.75 -8.14 -19.27
N ARG A 84 3.91 -9.01 -18.69
CA ARG A 84 3.13 -8.70 -17.47
C ARG A 84 3.98 -8.27 -16.27
N SER A 85 5.22 -8.78 -16.18
CA SER A 85 6.13 -8.53 -15.06
C SER A 85 6.97 -7.28 -15.28
N TRP A 86 7.13 -6.84 -16.53
CA TRP A 86 8.01 -5.74 -16.91
C TRP A 86 7.25 -4.47 -17.29
N VAL A 87 5.97 -4.58 -17.66
CA VAL A 87 5.12 -3.46 -18.09
C VAL A 87 3.81 -3.44 -17.32
N SER A 88 3.57 -2.34 -16.59
CA SER A 88 2.24 -2.09 -16.01
C SER A 88 1.29 -1.49 -17.05
N SER A 89 0.02 -1.88 -17.01
CA SER A 89 -1.04 -1.30 -17.86
C SER A 89 -1.09 0.23 -17.77
N GLY A 90 -0.98 0.78 -16.56
CA GLY A 90 -0.94 2.23 -16.36
C GLY A 90 0.29 2.93 -16.97
N ALA A 91 1.42 2.23 -17.15
CA ALA A 91 2.56 2.79 -17.87
C ALA A 91 2.31 2.89 -19.38
N VAL A 92 1.58 1.92 -19.95
CA VAL A 92 1.15 1.92 -21.36
C VAL A 92 0.12 3.02 -21.61
N ASP A 93 -0.86 3.19 -20.72
CA ASP A 93 -1.87 4.24 -20.85
C ASP A 93 -1.24 5.65 -20.78
N ARG A 94 -0.26 5.86 -19.87
CA ARG A 94 0.54 7.10 -19.82
C ARG A 94 1.37 7.32 -21.09
N ALA A 95 2.08 6.29 -21.54
CA ALA A 95 2.86 6.37 -22.78
C ALA A 95 1.97 6.71 -23.98
N GLY A 96 0.75 6.17 -24.03
CA GLY A 96 -0.22 6.50 -25.08
C GLY A 96 -0.66 7.95 -25.08
N ARG A 97 -0.92 8.53 -23.90
CA ARG A 97 -1.21 9.97 -23.77
C ARG A 97 -0.04 10.83 -24.24
N TRP A 98 1.19 10.45 -23.92
CA TRP A 98 2.39 11.16 -24.39
C TRP A 98 2.62 11.03 -25.89
N PHE A 99 2.33 9.87 -26.49
CA PHE A 99 2.37 9.69 -27.95
C PHE A 99 1.39 10.64 -28.65
N ALA A 100 0.19 10.82 -28.11
CA ALA A 100 -0.80 11.74 -28.66
C ALA A 100 -0.33 13.21 -28.62
N GLN A 101 0.44 13.60 -27.61
CA GLN A 101 0.90 14.99 -27.41
C GLN A 101 2.24 15.32 -28.09
N ARG A 102 3.21 14.40 -28.08
CA ARG A 102 4.60 14.67 -28.50
C ARG A 102 5.07 13.87 -29.72
N GLY A 103 4.34 12.85 -30.17
CA GLY A 103 4.67 12.08 -31.37
C GLY A 103 6.02 11.35 -31.32
N GLY A 104 6.74 11.30 -32.45
CA GLY A 104 7.98 10.53 -32.66
C GLY A 104 9.19 10.86 -31.75
N PRO A 105 9.45 12.11 -31.33
CA PRO A 105 10.52 12.45 -30.38
C PRO A 105 10.49 11.68 -29.05
N LEU A 106 9.32 11.19 -28.63
CA LEU A 106 9.20 10.35 -27.43
C LEU A 106 10.03 9.06 -27.56
N ILE A 107 10.11 8.47 -28.75
CA ILE A 107 10.87 7.25 -29.04
C ILE A 107 12.35 7.48 -28.74
N LEU A 108 12.90 8.59 -29.25
CA LEU A 108 14.29 8.98 -29.01
C LEU A 108 14.58 9.19 -27.52
N THR A 109 13.75 10.00 -26.84
CA THR A 109 13.96 10.33 -25.42
C THR A 109 13.82 9.10 -24.51
N SER A 110 12.96 8.13 -24.86
CA SER A 110 12.75 6.93 -24.05
C SER A 110 13.98 6.03 -23.92
N ARG A 111 14.94 6.11 -24.87
CA ARG A 111 16.22 5.40 -24.77
C ARG A 111 17.13 5.97 -23.70
N PHE A 112 17.06 7.29 -23.47
CA PHE A 112 17.88 7.96 -22.46
C PHE A 112 17.26 7.89 -21.05
N LEU A 113 16.00 7.46 -20.93
CA LEU A 113 15.30 7.34 -19.65
C LEU A 113 15.19 5.87 -19.22
N PRO A 114 15.92 5.44 -18.18
CA PRO A 114 15.90 4.05 -17.70
C PRO A 114 14.48 3.55 -17.40
N GLY A 115 14.14 2.38 -17.93
CA GLY A 115 12.84 1.71 -17.70
C GLY A 115 11.64 2.27 -18.47
N THR A 116 11.83 3.28 -19.33
CA THR A 116 10.71 3.86 -20.12
C THR A 116 10.56 3.26 -21.52
N ARG A 117 11.65 2.74 -22.10
CA ARG A 117 11.67 2.11 -23.42
C ARG A 117 10.65 0.99 -23.56
N LEU A 118 10.74 -0.06 -22.74
CA LEU A 118 9.89 -1.24 -22.92
C LEU A 118 8.37 -0.90 -22.90
N PRO A 119 7.87 -0.08 -21.95
CA PRO A 119 6.49 0.43 -22.00
C PRO A 119 6.16 1.28 -23.24
N VAL A 120 7.04 2.18 -23.67
CA VAL A 120 6.81 3.07 -24.83
C VAL A 120 6.67 2.27 -26.12
N TYR A 121 7.49 1.25 -26.32
CA TYR A 121 7.52 0.46 -27.56
C TYR A 121 6.34 -0.51 -27.63
N VAL A 122 6.03 -1.18 -26.52
CA VAL A 122 4.81 -2.01 -26.41
C VAL A 122 3.56 -1.13 -26.59
N ALA A 123 3.51 0.05 -25.98
CA ALA A 123 2.42 1.01 -26.17
C ALA A 123 2.27 1.44 -27.63
N ALA A 124 3.37 1.73 -28.32
CA ALA A 124 3.34 2.09 -29.75
C ALA A 124 2.69 0.99 -30.60
N GLY A 125 2.96 -0.29 -30.29
CA GLY A 125 2.31 -1.43 -30.91
C GLY A 125 0.82 -1.53 -30.57
N VAL A 126 0.47 -1.45 -29.29
CA VAL A 126 -0.93 -1.52 -28.81
C VAL A 126 -1.79 -0.41 -29.41
N LEU A 127 -1.22 0.78 -29.59
CA LEU A 127 -1.88 1.95 -30.17
C LEU A 127 -1.83 2.00 -31.70
N ARG A 128 -1.18 1.01 -32.34
CA ARG A 128 -1.04 0.90 -33.80
C ARG A 128 -0.51 2.18 -34.43
N VAL A 129 0.56 2.73 -33.86
CA VAL A 129 1.23 3.90 -34.41
C VAL A 129 1.71 3.58 -35.84
N PRO A 130 1.46 4.44 -36.85
CA PRO A 130 1.85 4.16 -38.22
C PRO A 130 3.37 4.01 -38.35
N LEU A 131 3.82 2.87 -38.89
CA LEU A 131 5.25 2.51 -38.98
C LEU A 131 6.09 3.55 -39.73
N GLY A 132 5.53 4.21 -40.75
CA GLY A 132 6.22 5.27 -41.49
C GLY A 132 6.59 6.48 -40.63
N ARG A 133 5.86 6.73 -39.53
CA ARG A 133 6.22 7.77 -38.55
C ARG A 133 7.12 7.21 -37.44
N PHE A 134 7.04 5.92 -37.12
CA PHE A 134 7.80 5.30 -36.05
C PHE A 134 9.25 4.99 -36.45
N ILE A 135 9.44 4.35 -37.61
CA ILE A 135 10.73 3.81 -38.06
C ILE A 135 11.82 4.88 -38.17
N PRO A 136 11.60 6.09 -38.73
CA PRO A 136 12.68 7.09 -38.86
C PRO A 136 13.24 7.54 -37.50
N TRP A 137 12.35 7.83 -36.54
CA TRP A 137 12.76 8.19 -35.18
C TRP A 137 13.43 7.03 -34.46
N PHE A 138 12.95 5.82 -34.71
CA PHE A 138 13.49 4.62 -34.12
C PHE A 138 14.91 4.30 -34.63
N VAL A 139 15.13 4.37 -35.96
CA VAL A 139 16.46 4.22 -36.59
C VAL A 139 17.42 5.26 -36.04
N LEU A 140 17.00 6.54 -36.00
CA LEU A 140 17.82 7.62 -35.45
C LEU A 140 18.20 7.35 -33.98
N ALA A 141 17.25 6.88 -33.18
CA ALA A 141 17.48 6.56 -31.78
C ALA A 141 18.50 5.43 -31.60
N CYS A 142 18.38 4.34 -32.38
CA CYS A 142 19.38 3.26 -32.37
C CYS A 142 20.75 3.73 -32.87
N ALA A 143 20.79 4.52 -33.95
CA ALA A 143 22.02 4.96 -34.59
C ALA A 143 22.83 5.92 -33.71
N LEU A 144 22.16 6.68 -32.84
CA LEU A 144 22.82 7.52 -31.84
C LEU A 144 23.22 6.74 -30.59
N TRP A 145 22.32 5.88 -30.08
CA TRP A 145 22.51 5.21 -28.80
C TRP A 145 23.55 4.08 -28.86
N THR A 146 23.48 3.22 -29.88
CA THR A 146 24.31 2.02 -29.92
C THR A 146 25.81 2.32 -30.03
N PRO A 147 26.28 3.20 -30.94
CA PRO A 147 27.69 3.53 -31.01
C PRO A 147 28.17 4.25 -29.74
N LEU A 148 27.32 5.08 -29.13
CA LEU A 148 27.62 5.74 -27.86
C LEU A 148 27.85 4.71 -26.74
N LEU A 149 26.95 3.74 -26.59
CA LEU A 149 27.03 2.71 -25.55
C LEU A 149 28.28 1.83 -25.73
N VAL A 150 28.55 1.38 -26.96
CA VAL A 150 29.76 0.61 -27.29
C VAL A 150 31.00 1.47 -27.05
N GLY A 151 31.00 2.74 -27.44
CA GLY A 151 32.13 3.66 -27.22
C GLY A 151 32.44 3.90 -25.75
N VAL A 152 31.40 4.11 -24.93
CA VAL A 152 31.55 4.20 -23.46
C VAL A 152 32.10 2.91 -22.89
N ALA A 153 31.64 1.75 -23.37
CA ALA A 153 32.16 0.45 -22.95
C ALA A 153 33.62 0.21 -23.37
N VAL A 154 34.04 0.68 -24.54
CA VAL A 154 35.46 0.64 -24.97
C VAL A 154 36.32 1.48 -24.04
N PHE A 155 35.89 2.71 -23.77
CA PHE A 155 36.62 3.62 -22.87
C PHE A 155 36.71 3.05 -21.44
N ALA A 156 35.58 2.60 -20.90
CA ALA A 156 35.52 2.00 -19.57
C ALA A 156 36.29 0.67 -19.52
N GLY A 157 36.20 -0.15 -20.57
CA GLY A 157 36.90 -1.43 -20.72
C GLY A 157 38.42 -1.28 -20.75
N GLY A 158 38.93 -0.27 -21.46
CA GLY A 158 40.34 0.07 -21.46
C GLY A 158 40.82 0.52 -20.07
N ALA A 159 39.99 1.27 -19.34
CA ALA A 159 40.27 1.63 -17.95
C ALA A 159 40.29 0.39 -17.05
N THR A 160 39.26 -0.47 -17.08
CA THR A 160 39.18 -1.68 -16.23
C THR A 160 40.23 -2.73 -16.54
N LEU A 161 40.64 -2.92 -17.81
CA LEU A 161 41.76 -3.80 -18.15
C LEU A 161 43.06 -3.29 -17.52
N GLY A 162 43.31 -1.98 -17.56
CA GLY A 162 44.41 -1.35 -16.81
C GLY A 162 44.25 -1.41 -15.28
N TRP A 163 43.05 -1.67 -14.75
CA TRP A 163 42.78 -1.84 -13.31
C TRP A 163 43.05 -3.27 -12.83
N LEU A 164 42.73 -4.28 -13.64
CA LEU A 164 43.03 -5.68 -13.37
C LEU A 164 44.54 -5.94 -13.27
N GLU A 165 45.33 -5.21 -14.04
CA GLU A 165 46.80 -5.26 -13.99
C GLU A 165 47.40 -4.59 -12.74
N LYS A 166 46.64 -3.75 -12.01
CA LYS A 166 47.14 -2.94 -10.87
C LYS A 166 46.66 -3.40 -9.47
N GLY A 167 45.95 -4.52 -9.35
CA GLY A 167 45.63 -5.16 -8.05
C GLY A 167 44.23 -4.85 -7.46
N GLY A 168 43.67 -5.82 -6.72
CA GLY A 168 42.25 -5.90 -6.35
C GLY A 168 41.69 -4.86 -5.37
N GLU A 169 42.52 -4.18 -4.58
CA GLU A 169 42.07 -3.15 -3.61
C GLU A 169 41.51 -1.90 -4.31
N VAL A 170 42.13 -1.51 -5.44
CA VAL A 170 41.64 -0.41 -6.29
C VAL A 170 40.29 -0.77 -6.92
N GLY A 171 40.07 -2.06 -7.21
CA GLY A 171 38.80 -2.59 -7.74
C GLY A 171 37.62 -2.42 -6.78
N VAL A 172 37.81 -2.73 -5.49
CA VAL A 172 36.76 -2.55 -4.46
C VAL A 172 36.42 -1.07 -4.28
N GLY A 173 37.43 -0.19 -4.27
CA GLY A 173 37.25 1.26 -4.18
C GLY A 173 36.44 1.85 -5.35
N LEU A 174 36.68 1.36 -6.58
CA LEU A 174 35.96 1.82 -7.77
C LEU A 174 34.54 1.23 -7.87
N LEU A 175 34.32 0.01 -7.38
CA LEU A 175 32.97 -0.58 -7.29
C LEU A 175 32.13 0.16 -6.25
N ALA A 176 32.70 0.45 -5.08
CA ALA A 176 32.09 1.32 -4.07
C ALA A 176 31.85 2.73 -4.63
N GLY A 177 32.82 3.29 -5.38
CA GLY A 177 32.69 4.57 -6.08
C GLY A 177 31.59 4.57 -7.13
N GLY A 178 31.42 3.48 -7.88
CA GLY A 178 30.35 3.31 -8.87
C GLY A 178 28.97 3.19 -8.23
N VAL A 179 28.84 2.42 -7.15
CA VAL A 179 27.60 2.34 -6.35
C VAL A 179 27.28 3.70 -5.72
N MET A 180 28.29 4.40 -5.20
CA MET A 180 28.16 5.75 -4.67
C MET A 180 27.70 6.73 -5.76
N ALA A 181 28.36 6.75 -6.91
CA ALA A 181 28.01 7.60 -8.04
C ALA A 181 26.60 7.30 -8.54
N TRP A 182 26.23 6.02 -8.71
CA TRP A 182 24.88 5.62 -9.07
C TRP A 182 23.85 6.07 -8.05
N THR A 183 24.14 5.91 -6.75
CA THR A 183 23.28 6.39 -5.67
C THR A 183 23.14 7.91 -5.73
N LEU A 184 24.24 8.66 -5.81
CA LEU A 184 24.25 10.11 -5.93
C LEU A 184 23.49 10.60 -7.17
N ILE A 185 23.63 9.94 -8.32
CA ILE A 185 22.86 10.25 -9.54
C ILE A 185 21.37 10.00 -9.29
N ARG A 186 20.98 8.88 -8.66
CA ARG A 186 19.58 8.59 -8.33
C ARG A 186 19.01 9.60 -7.33
N LEU A 187 19.81 10.02 -6.35
CA LEU A 187 19.47 11.10 -5.40
C LEU A 187 19.28 12.43 -6.14
N ALA A 188 20.22 12.80 -7.00
CA ALA A 188 20.22 14.05 -7.77
C ALA A 188 19.05 14.11 -8.76
N LEU A 189 18.78 13.04 -9.51
CA LEU A 189 17.61 12.93 -10.39
C LEU A 189 16.30 12.96 -9.60
N GLY A 190 16.27 12.35 -8.43
CA GLY A 190 15.13 12.44 -7.51
C GLY A 190 14.95 13.85 -6.94
N ALA A 191 16.03 14.60 -6.70
CA ALA A 191 15.99 15.96 -6.16
C ALA A 191 15.77 17.04 -7.23
N SER A 192 16.09 16.76 -8.50
CA SER A 192 15.96 17.73 -9.59
C SER A 192 14.50 18.00 -9.95
N THR A 193 13.64 16.99 -9.87
CA THR A 193 12.20 17.12 -10.15
C THR A 193 11.42 17.55 -8.92
N TRP A 194 10.40 18.40 -9.10
CA TRP A 194 9.48 18.78 -8.01
C TRP A 194 8.81 17.53 -7.41
N ARG A 195 8.31 16.64 -8.27
CA ARG A 195 7.71 15.35 -7.88
C ARG A 195 8.64 14.53 -7.01
N GLY A 196 9.90 14.36 -7.43
CA GLY A 196 10.87 13.60 -6.67
C GLY A 196 11.16 14.25 -5.31
N ARG A 197 11.37 15.58 -5.23
CA ARG A 197 11.54 16.30 -3.95
C ARG A 197 10.37 16.05 -2.97
N ARG A 198 9.13 16.04 -3.47
CA ARG A 198 7.94 15.75 -2.65
C ARG A 198 7.90 14.30 -2.16
N LEU A 199 8.33 13.34 -2.98
CA LEU A 199 8.45 11.93 -2.57
C LEU A 199 9.60 11.72 -1.56
N TRP A 200 10.70 12.47 -1.68
CA TRP A 200 11.76 12.51 -0.65
C TRP A 200 11.23 13.04 0.68
N LEU A 201 10.50 14.15 0.63
CA LEU A 201 9.83 14.72 1.80
C LEU A 201 8.85 13.72 2.44
N SER A 202 8.09 12.96 1.62
CA SER A 202 7.23 11.88 2.10
C SER A 202 8.01 10.86 2.93
N ARG A 203 9.12 10.32 2.38
CA ARG A 203 9.97 9.35 3.09
C ARG A 203 10.54 9.92 4.38
N TRP A 204 11.06 11.15 4.33
CA TRP A 204 11.59 11.85 5.51
C TRP A 204 10.53 12.02 6.60
N ARG A 205 9.32 12.49 6.23
CA ARG A 205 8.21 12.68 7.18
C ARG A 205 7.76 11.37 7.79
N ARG A 206 7.70 10.28 7.03
CA ARG A 206 7.34 8.96 7.56
C ARG A 206 8.41 8.39 8.50
N LEU A 207 9.67 8.75 8.30
CA LEU A 207 10.77 8.36 9.20
C LEU A 207 10.77 9.20 10.49
N THR A 208 10.47 10.48 10.40
CA THR A 208 10.52 11.40 11.55
C THR A 208 9.22 11.48 12.36
N ARG A 209 8.07 11.24 11.72
CA ARG A 209 6.76 11.22 12.39
C ARG A 209 6.37 9.80 12.70
N TRP A 210 6.38 9.49 13.99
CA TRP A 210 6.13 8.15 14.49
C TRP A 210 4.71 7.64 14.21
N GLU A 211 3.74 8.52 13.92
CA GLU A 211 2.38 8.13 13.49
C GLU A 211 2.40 7.19 12.27
N PHE A 212 3.43 7.25 11.42
CA PHE A 212 3.58 6.42 10.23
C PHE A 212 4.52 5.22 10.41
N TRP A 213 5.06 5.02 11.62
CA TRP A 213 6.00 3.95 11.87
C TRP A 213 5.30 2.58 11.81
N PRO A 214 5.98 1.57 11.26
CA PRO A 214 5.43 0.22 11.25
C PRO A 214 5.36 -0.35 12.68
N MET A 215 4.40 -1.24 12.91
CA MET A 215 4.15 -1.82 14.24
C MET A 215 5.39 -2.46 14.87
N TRP A 216 6.25 -3.10 14.08
CA TRP A 216 7.49 -3.72 14.56
C TRP A 216 8.47 -2.71 15.18
N ALA A 217 8.41 -1.43 14.80
CA ALA A 217 9.24 -0.37 15.37
C ALA A 217 8.61 0.23 16.64
N VAL A 218 7.28 0.25 16.73
CA VAL A 218 6.55 0.87 17.85
C VAL A 218 6.38 -0.10 19.02
N TYR A 219 6.10 -1.38 18.77
CA TYR A 219 5.70 -2.34 19.79
C TYR A 219 6.79 -2.99 20.67
N PRO A 220 8.10 -3.03 20.33
CA PRO A 220 9.08 -3.73 21.17
C PRO A 220 9.07 -3.31 22.66
N PRO A 221 9.00 -2.00 23.01
CA PRO A 221 8.87 -1.59 24.41
C PRO A 221 7.57 -2.06 25.08
N VAL A 222 6.48 -2.10 24.33
CA VAL A 222 5.16 -2.56 24.80
C VAL A 222 5.18 -4.07 25.06
N VAL A 223 5.84 -4.84 24.20
CA VAL A 223 6.02 -6.30 24.37
C VAL A 223 6.85 -6.60 25.61
N ILE A 224 7.98 -5.90 25.82
CA ILE A 224 8.80 -6.05 27.03
C ILE A 224 7.97 -5.77 28.29
N TYR A 225 7.16 -4.70 28.26
CA TYR A 225 6.26 -4.38 29.36
C TYR A 225 5.16 -5.44 29.55
N GLY A 226 4.63 -6.01 28.46
CA GLY A 226 3.69 -7.12 28.50
C GLY A 226 4.26 -8.38 29.14
N ILE A 227 5.53 -8.71 28.88
CA ILE A 227 6.25 -9.81 29.54
C ILE A 227 6.32 -9.55 31.05
N TRP A 228 6.67 -8.33 31.46
CA TRP A 228 6.67 -7.95 32.87
C TRP A 228 5.28 -8.06 33.52
N LEU A 229 4.22 -7.63 32.84
CA LEU A 229 2.84 -7.81 33.31
C LEU A 229 2.48 -9.31 33.46
N GLY A 230 2.92 -10.15 32.53
CA GLY A 230 2.76 -11.60 32.61
C GLY A 230 3.39 -12.20 33.87
N LEU A 231 4.60 -11.76 34.23
CA LEU A 231 5.25 -12.13 35.47
C LEU A 231 4.48 -11.60 36.70
N LYS A 232 4.12 -10.31 36.69
CA LYS A 232 3.40 -9.64 37.79
C LYS A 232 2.06 -10.31 38.11
N HIS A 233 1.29 -10.68 37.10
CA HIS A 233 -0.03 -11.31 37.25
C HIS A 233 0.02 -12.85 37.30
N ARG A 234 1.23 -13.44 37.34
CA ARG A 234 1.44 -14.90 37.37
C ARG A 234 0.68 -15.61 36.24
N GLY A 235 0.85 -15.12 35.01
CA GLY A 235 0.25 -15.70 33.82
C GLY A 235 0.39 -14.79 32.60
N PHE A 236 1.14 -15.26 31.60
CA PHE A 236 1.45 -14.49 30.39
C PHE A 236 0.25 -14.23 29.49
N THR A 237 -0.83 -14.99 29.64
CA THR A 237 -2.02 -14.91 28.79
C THR A 237 -3.25 -14.41 29.52
N VAL A 238 -3.11 -13.92 30.76
CA VAL A 238 -4.22 -13.50 31.63
C VAL A 238 -5.11 -12.43 31.01
N PHE A 239 -4.53 -11.57 30.16
CA PHE A 239 -5.29 -10.58 29.38
C PHE A 239 -6.37 -11.20 28.48
N THR A 240 -6.30 -12.49 28.15
CA THR A 240 -7.31 -13.18 27.32
C THR A 240 -8.65 -13.36 28.03
N ALA A 241 -8.70 -13.19 29.36
CA ALA A 241 -9.93 -13.20 30.14
C ALA A 241 -10.56 -11.79 30.29
N VAL A 242 -10.07 -10.79 29.54
CA VAL A 242 -10.52 -9.39 29.70
C VAL A 242 -12.00 -9.20 29.37
N ASN A 243 -12.50 -9.86 28.31
CA ASN A 243 -13.89 -9.78 27.86
C ASN A 243 -14.52 -11.18 27.73
N PRO A 244 -15.04 -11.78 28.81
CA PRO A 244 -15.70 -13.08 28.75
C PRO A 244 -16.87 -13.18 27.75
N GLY A 245 -17.49 -12.05 27.41
CA GLY A 245 -18.61 -11.98 26.46
C GLY A 245 -18.21 -11.83 25.00
N ILE A 246 -16.90 -11.72 24.69
CA ILE A 246 -16.40 -11.55 23.32
C ILE A 246 -15.46 -12.71 22.98
N GLY A 247 -15.92 -13.60 22.09
CA GLY A 247 -15.13 -14.56 21.32
C GLY A 247 -13.95 -15.26 22.01
N ALA A 248 -13.04 -15.81 21.20
CA ALA A 248 -11.83 -16.43 21.72
C ALA A 248 -10.88 -15.35 22.28
N GLY A 249 -10.51 -15.51 23.56
CA GLY A 249 -9.48 -14.69 24.22
C GLY A 249 -9.86 -13.22 24.41
N GLY A 250 -11.15 -12.92 24.55
CA GLY A 250 -11.64 -11.57 24.83
C GLY A 250 -11.50 -10.60 23.66
N GLY A 251 -11.38 -11.14 22.44
CA GLY A 251 -11.15 -10.36 21.24
C GLY A 251 -9.73 -10.40 20.69
N LEU A 252 -9.01 -11.50 20.91
CA LEU A 252 -7.61 -11.61 20.51
C LEU A 252 -7.43 -11.84 19.01
N VAL A 253 -8.26 -12.70 18.40
CA VAL A 253 -8.23 -13.01 16.96
C VAL A 253 -9.63 -13.39 16.49
N GLY A 254 -9.98 -13.02 15.26
CA GLY A 254 -11.12 -13.61 14.56
C GLY A 254 -12.49 -13.23 15.12
N GLU A 255 -12.63 -12.03 15.69
CA GLU A 255 -13.90 -11.53 16.23
C GLU A 255 -15.00 -11.53 15.16
N SER A 256 -16.09 -12.25 15.41
CA SER A 256 -17.31 -12.15 14.62
C SER A 256 -18.02 -10.84 14.96
N LYS A 257 -18.17 -9.98 13.96
CA LYS A 257 -18.88 -8.70 14.11
C LYS A 257 -20.36 -8.93 14.45
N SER A 258 -20.99 -9.96 13.89
CA SER A 258 -22.39 -10.28 14.15
C SER A 258 -22.62 -10.77 15.58
N GLU A 259 -21.70 -11.56 16.15
CA GLU A 259 -21.75 -11.93 17.57
C GLU A 259 -21.63 -10.70 18.48
N ILE A 260 -20.65 -9.82 18.21
CA ILE A 260 -20.45 -8.59 18.98
C ILE A 260 -21.67 -7.66 18.90
N LEU A 261 -22.21 -7.46 17.69
CA LEU A 261 -23.40 -6.62 17.50
C LEU A 261 -24.64 -7.23 18.16
N SER A 262 -24.77 -8.55 18.18
CA SER A 262 -25.83 -9.25 18.93
C SER A 262 -25.67 -9.04 20.45
N GLY A 263 -24.44 -9.07 20.97
CA GLY A 263 -24.14 -8.75 22.37
C GLY A 263 -24.47 -7.30 22.75
N LEU A 264 -24.52 -6.40 21.77
CA LEU A 264 -24.95 -5.00 21.93
C LEU A 264 -26.46 -4.79 21.76
N ALA A 265 -27.27 -5.83 21.55
CA ALA A 265 -28.71 -5.68 21.34
C ALA A 265 -29.42 -4.93 22.49
N GLY A 266 -28.93 -5.08 23.74
CA GLY A 266 -29.44 -4.36 24.91
C GLY A 266 -29.21 -2.84 24.87
N ALA A 267 -28.37 -2.33 23.97
CA ALA A 267 -28.18 -0.90 23.71
C ALA A 267 -29.25 -0.31 22.76
N GLY A 268 -30.13 -1.16 22.21
CA GLY A 268 -31.26 -0.78 21.39
C GLY A 268 -30.85 0.04 20.17
N GLU A 269 -31.56 1.15 19.94
CA GLU A 269 -31.33 2.03 18.80
C GLU A 269 -29.94 2.69 18.80
N THR A 270 -29.14 2.59 19.86
CA THR A 270 -27.77 3.12 19.86
C THR A 270 -26.87 2.37 18.87
N VAL A 271 -27.23 1.16 18.44
CA VAL A 271 -26.48 0.40 17.43
C VAL A 271 -27.04 0.66 16.04
N ALA A 272 -26.18 0.87 15.05
CA ALA A 272 -26.62 0.98 13.66
C ALA A 272 -27.30 -0.33 13.21
N ALA A 273 -28.48 -0.22 12.60
CA ALA A 273 -29.24 -1.37 12.12
C ALA A 273 -28.40 -2.25 11.20
N TRP A 274 -28.52 -3.57 11.34
CA TRP A 274 -27.72 -4.53 10.61
C TRP A 274 -28.43 -5.87 10.45
N VAL A 275 -28.00 -6.65 9.46
CA VAL A 275 -28.45 -8.03 9.22
C VAL A 275 -27.26 -8.88 8.73
N PRO A 276 -27.11 -10.14 9.19
CA PRO A 276 -26.13 -11.05 8.62
C PRO A 276 -26.56 -11.51 7.22
N VAL A 277 -25.59 -11.64 6.32
CA VAL A 277 -25.76 -12.17 4.96
C VAL A 277 -24.90 -13.43 4.87
N PRO A 278 -25.47 -14.62 5.16
CA PRO A 278 -24.71 -15.86 5.18
C PRO A 278 -24.29 -16.29 3.76
N PRO A 279 -23.31 -17.21 3.65
CA PRO A 279 -23.00 -17.88 2.40
C PRO A 279 -24.24 -18.57 1.84
N GLY A 280 -24.43 -18.50 0.52
CA GLY A 280 -25.62 -19.01 -0.13
C GLY A 280 -25.63 -18.67 -1.62
N THR A 281 -26.74 -18.99 -2.28
CA THR A 281 -26.93 -18.61 -3.69
C THR A 281 -26.93 -17.08 -3.81
N GLU A 282 -26.44 -16.59 -4.94
CA GLU A 282 -26.39 -15.14 -5.22
C GLU A 282 -27.77 -14.50 -5.04
N VAL A 283 -28.83 -15.14 -5.57
CA VAL A 283 -30.22 -14.67 -5.46
C VAL A 283 -30.66 -14.51 -3.99
N ALA A 284 -30.39 -15.50 -3.13
CA ALA A 284 -30.78 -15.45 -1.73
C ALA A 284 -30.05 -14.32 -0.98
N ARG A 285 -28.77 -14.12 -1.27
CA ARG A 285 -27.95 -13.05 -0.66
C ARG A 285 -28.44 -11.67 -1.12
N GLN A 286 -28.71 -11.52 -2.41
CA GLN A 286 -29.25 -10.28 -2.99
C GLN A 286 -30.62 -9.95 -2.37
N GLU A 287 -31.48 -10.95 -2.17
CA GLU A 287 -32.80 -10.76 -1.56
C GLU A 287 -32.71 -10.27 -0.10
N ILE A 288 -31.77 -10.80 0.70
CA ILE A 288 -31.54 -10.33 2.07
C ILE A 288 -31.13 -8.85 2.06
N VAL A 289 -30.15 -8.49 1.23
CA VAL A 289 -29.64 -7.11 1.14
C VAL A 289 -30.73 -6.18 0.61
N LYS A 290 -31.52 -6.62 -0.37
CA LYS A 290 -32.63 -5.85 -0.93
C LYS A 290 -33.71 -5.57 0.11
N ARG A 291 -34.19 -6.59 0.82
CA ARG A 291 -35.18 -6.40 1.91
C ARG A 291 -34.67 -5.45 2.99
N PHE A 292 -33.38 -5.52 3.31
CA PHE A 292 -32.76 -4.60 4.25
C PHE A 292 -32.68 -3.17 3.69
N ALA A 293 -32.35 -3.01 2.41
CA ALA A 293 -32.33 -1.72 1.72
C ALA A 293 -33.74 -1.10 1.63
N ASP A 294 -34.78 -1.90 1.40
CA ASP A 294 -36.16 -1.42 1.35
C ASP A 294 -36.61 -0.84 2.70
N ALA A 295 -36.10 -1.40 3.81
CA ALA A 295 -36.42 -0.96 5.17
C ALA A 295 -35.59 0.26 5.62
N HIS A 296 -34.33 0.38 5.20
CA HIS A 296 -33.38 1.36 5.75
C HIS A 296 -32.86 2.39 4.74
N GLY A 297 -33.10 2.18 3.45
CA GLY A 297 -32.59 3.00 2.36
C GLY A 297 -31.10 2.78 2.06
N TYR A 298 -30.67 3.25 0.89
CA TYR A 298 -29.26 3.40 0.54
C TYR A 298 -28.70 4.76 1.04
N PRO A 299 -27.38 4.88 1.31
CA PRO A 299 -26.37 3.83 1.15
C PRO A 299 -26.37 2.78 2.27
N LEU A 300 -25.83 1.60 1.94
CA LEU A 300 -25.57 0.51 2.88
C LEU A 300 -24.06 0.25 2.98
N VAL A 301 -23.63 -0.35 4.09
CA VAL A 301 -22.27 -0.84 4.28
C VAL A 301 -22.30 -2.36 4.27
N LEU A 302 -21.59 -2.96 3.32
CA LEU A 302 -21.32 -4.40 3.30
C LEU A 302 -19.92 -4.64 3.86
N LYS A 303 -19.81 -5.51 4.85
CA LYS A 303 -18.52 -5.85 5.49
C LYS A 303 -18.43 -7.33 5.85
N PRO A 304 -17.25 -7.96 5.73
CA PRO A 304 -17.05 -9.32 6.22
C PRO A 304 -17.32 -9.43 7.71
N ASP A 305 -17.99 -10.51 8.11
CA ASP A 305 -18.28 -10.80 9.52
C ASP A 305 -16.98 -10.89 10.33
N VAL A 306 -15.98 -11.60 9.81
CA VAL A 306 -14.62 -11.67 10.36
C VAL A 306 -13.67 -10.90 9.45
N GLY A 307 -12.87 -10.00 10.02
CA GLY A 307 -11.86 -9.24 9.26
C GLY A 307 -11.42 -7.96 9.96
N GLU A 308 -10.22 -7.49 9.63
CA GLU A 308 -9.56 -6.36 10.29
C GLU A 308 -9.29 -5.18 9.35
N ARG A 309 -9.08 -3.99 9.93
CA ARG A 309 -8.55 -2.78 9.25
C ARG A 309 -9.35 -2.37 8.00
N GLY A 310 -10.66 -2.60 8.00
CA GLY A 310 -11.56 -2.26 6.90
C GLY A 310 -11.36 -3.09 5.63
N ALA A 311 -10.64 -4.22 5.68
CA ALA A 311 -10.55 -5.15 4.57
C ALA A 311 -11.96 -5.67 4.20
N GLY A 312 -12.29 -5.68 2.91
CA GLY A 312 -13.60 -6.10 2.39
C GLY A 312 -14.77 -5.14 2.67
N VAL A 313 -14.56 -4.00 3.34
CA VAL A 313 -15.65 -3.05 3.61
C VAL A 313 -15.95 -2.21 2.38
N VAL A 314 -17.22 -2.22 1.94
CA VAL A 314 -17.72 -1.48 0.78
C VAL A 314 -18.97 -0.69 1.16
N ILE A 315 -19.04 0.57 0.71
CA ILE A 315 -20.25 1.40 0.82
C ILE A 315 -20.98 1.33 -0.52
N VAL A 316 -22.16 0.74 -0.53
CA VAL A 316 -22.99 0.56 -1.73
C VAL A 316 -24.10 1.59 -1.73
N ARG A 317 -24.28 2.28 -2.85
CA ARG A 317 -25.21 3.43 -2.99
C ARG A 317 -26.48 3.09 -3.75
N ASP A 318 -26.52 1.92 -4.38
CA ASP A 318 -27.64 1.41 -5.16
C ASP A 318 -27.59 -0.12 -5.21
N GLU A 319 -28.67 -0.71 -5.74
CA GLU A 319 -28.84 -2.16 -5.88
C GLU A 319 -27.80 -2.79 -6.80
N ALA A 320 -27.39 -2.10 -7.87
CA ALA A 320 -26.38 -2.62 -8.80
C ALA A 320 -25.01 -2.77 -8.13
N ALA A 321 -24.59 -1.76 -7.36
CA ALA A 321 -23.37 -1.78 -6.58
C ALA A 321 -23.42 -2.83 -5.45
N ALA A 322 -24.59 -2.99 -4.81
CA ALA A 322 -24.81 -4.04 -3.81
C ALA A 322 -24.63 -5.44 -4.42
N ASN A 323 -25.27 -5.71 -5.55
CA ASN A 323 -25.18 -7.00 -6.23
C ASN A 323 -23.75 -7.31 -6.68
N ALA A 324 -23.06 -6.33 -7.28
CA ALA A 324 -21.66 -6.49 -7.69
C ALA A 324 -20.73 -6.80 -6.50
N ALA A 325 -20.97 -6.18 -5.33
CA ALA A 325 -20.18 -6.45 -4.14
C ALA A 325 -20.43 -7.84 -3.53
N LEU A 326 -21.58 -8.46 -3.80
CA LEU A 326 -21.90 -9.81 -3.34
C LEU A 326 -21.27 -10.92 -4.19
N THR A 327 -21.09 -10.67 -5.50
CA THR A 327 -20.52 -11.67 -6.43
C THR A 327 -19.11 -12.10 -6.05
N ASP A 328 -18.29 -11.18 -5.54
CA ASP A 328 -16.86 -11.40 -5.23
C ASP A 328 -16.59 -11.76 -3.75
N ALA A 329 -17.64 -12.01 -2.94
CA ALA A 329 -17.52 -12.19 -1.50
C ALA A 329 -18.21 -13.49 -1.03
N PRO A 330 -17.55 -14.66 -1.13
CA PRO A 330 -18.16 -15.95 -0.77
C PRO A 330 -18.44 -16.11 0.73
N GLU A 331 -17.73 -15.40 1.59
CA GLU A 331 -17.85 -15.46 3.04
C GLU A 331 -19.16 -14.83 3.58
N THR A 332 -19.39 -15.01 4.89
CA THR A 332 -20.45 -14.32 5.62
C THR A 332 -20.17 -12.82 5.65
N LEU A 333 -21.15 -12.04 5.22
CA LEU A 333 -21.11 -10.58 5.31
C LEU A 333 -22.12 -10.08 6.34
N ILE A 334 -22.00 -8.79 6.66
CA ILE A 334 -22.99 -8.00 7.36
C ILE A 334 -23.40 -6.88 6.43
N ALA A 335 -24.71 -6.73 6.22
CA ALA A 335 -25.29 -5.51 5.69
C ALA A 335 -25.68 -4.60 6.87
N GLN A 336 -25.16 -3.38 6.89
CA GLN A 336 -25.39 -2.40 7.95
C GLN A 336 -25.84 -1.08 7.34
N ALA A 337 -26.83 -0.43 7.96
CA ALA A 337 -27.30 0.89 7.52
C ALA A 337 -26.17 1.91 7.63
N TYR A 338 -25.96 2.72 6.60
CA TYR A 338 -24.94 3.76 6.64
C TYR A 338 -25.36 4.88 7.60
N VAL A 339 -24.49 5.20 8.56
CA VAL A 339 -24.70 6.33 9.47
C VAL A 339 -23.88 7.53 8.97
N PRO A 340 -24.50 8.64 8.58
CA PRO A 340 -23.77 9.86 8.20
C PRO A 340 -23.24 10.61 9.42
N GLY A 341 -22.38 11.60 9.17
CA GLY A 341 -21.90 12.55 10.18
C GLY A 341 -20.44 12.35 10.58
N VAL A 342 -20.09 12.88 11.75
CA VAL A 342 -18.74 12.83 12.32
C VAL A 342 -18.46 11.47 12.96
N GLU A 343 -17.23 10.98 12.86
CA GLU A 343 -16.84 9.66 13.35
C GLU A 343 -15.83 9.76 14.51
N TYR A 344 -16.09 9.00 15.57
CA TYR A 344 -15.23 8.96 16.76
C TYR A 344 -14.88 7.52 17.14
N GLY A 345 -13.68 7.32 17.67
CA GLY A 345 -13.31 6.12 18.42
C GLY A 345 -13.40 6.40 19.93
N VAL A 346 -14.11 5.59 20.70
CA VAL A 346 -14.23 5.74 22.16
C VAL A 346 -13.68 4.49 22.83
N PHE A 347 -12.52 4.62 23.47
CA PHE A 347 -11.91 3.53 24.21
C PHE A 347 -12.47 3.47 25.62
N TYR A 348 -13.19 2.41 25.93
CA TYR A 348 -13.87 2.21 27.21
C TYR A 348 -13.22 1.08 28.01
N TYR A 349 -13.21 1.22 29.33
CA TYR A 349 -12.90 0.11 30.22
C TYR A 349 -13.73 0.15 31.51
N ARG A 350 -13.97 -1.01 32.12
CA ARG A 350 -14.60 -1.16 33.44
C ARG A 350 -13.93 -2.28 34.21
N HIS A 351 -13.50 -2.00 35.43
CA HIS A 351 -13.02 -3.08 36.29
C HIS A 351 -14.18 -4.02 36.67
N PRO A 352 -13.99 -5.35 36.71
CA PRO A 352 -15.07 -6.31 37.01
C PRO A 352 -15.85 -6.06 38.31
N ARG A 353 -15.21 -5.44 39.29
CA ARG A 353 -15.79 -5.07 40.60
C ARG A 353 -16.32 -3.62 40.67
N ALA A 354 -16.13 -2.82 39.61
CA ALA A 354 -16.57 -1.43 39.59
C ALA A 354 -18.03 -1.32 39.13
N ALA A 355 -18.79 -0.40 39.73
CA ALA A 355 -20.18 -0.14 39.37
C ALA A 355 -20.34 0.56 38.00
N SER A 356 -19.34 1.37 37.61
CA SER A 356 -19.29 2.10 36.35
C SER A 356 -17.90 2.01 35.72
N GLY A 357 -17.84 2.15 34.40
CA GLY A 357 -16.62 2.22 33.62
C GLY A 357 -16.10 3.64 33.43
N GLN A 358 -15.07 3.74 32.60
CA GLN A 358 -14.32 4.95 32.31
C GLN A 358 -13.96 4.99 30.82
N ILE A 359 -13.84 6.18 30.27
CA ILE A 359 -13.33 6.41 28.91
C ILE A 359 -11.83 6.68 29.02
N LEU A 360 -11.01 5.81 28.46
CA LEU A 360 -9.55 5.93 28.45
C LEU A 360 -9.09 6.99 27.45
N ALA A 361 -9.71 7.00 26.26
CA ALA A 361 -9.33 7.85 25.15
C ALA A 361 -10.52 8.07 24.20
N ILE A 362 -10.55 9.24 23.57
CA ILE A 362 -11.46 9.55 22.47
C ILE A 362 -10.59 9.92 21.26
N THR A 363 -10.88 9.34 20.11
CA THR A 363 -10.23 9.62 18.83
C THR A 363 -11.22 10.34 17.92
N ASP A 364 -10.93 11.58 17.53
CA ASP A 364 -11.65 12.27 16.46
C ASP A 364 -11.09 11.80 15.11
N LYS A 365 -11.94 11.16 14.29
CA LYS A 365 -11.55 10.61 12.99
C LYS A 365 -12.00 11.55 11.88
N ARG A 366 -11.03 12.11 11.17
CA ARG A 366 -11.29 13.01 10.03
C ARG A 366 -10.88 12.36 8.72
N MET A 367 -11.77 12.43 7.74
CA MET A 367 -11.53 11.96 6.39
C MET A 367 -10.85 13.11 5.63
N PRO A 368 -9.56 13.03 5.27
CA PRO A 368 -8.93 14.09 4.52
C PRO A 368 -9.56 14.22 3.13
N GLU A 369 -9.74 15.48 2.72
CA GLU A 369 -10.22 15.86 1.40
C GLU A 369 -9.18 16.78 0.76
N LEU A 370 -9.07 16.71 -0.57
CA LEU A 370 -8.35 17.71 -1.35
C LEU A 370 -9.36 18.59 -2.08
N THR A 371 -9.03 19.88 -2.22
CA THR A 371 -9.83 20.84 -2.99
C THR A 371 -9.05 21.23 -4.24
N GLY A 372 -9.70 21.13 -5.39
CA GLY A 372 -9.20 21.58 -6.67
C GLY A 372 -9.01 23.09 -6.69
N ASP A 373 -7.97 23.54 -7.37
CA ASP A 373 -7.65 24.96 -7.53
C ASP A 373 -7.78 25.45 -8.97
N GLY A 374 -8.26 24.59 -9.89
CA GLY A 374 -8.38 24.90 -11.32
C GLY A 374 -7.06 24.93 -12.08
N ARG A 375 -5.92 24.62 -11.45
CA ARG A 375 -4.58 24.79 -12.05
C ARG A 375 -3.71 23.55 -11.95
N ARG A 376 -3.68 22.89 -10.80
CA ARG A 376 -2.85 21.72 -10.52
C ARG A 376 -3.62 20.43 -10.75
N THR A 377 -2.93 19.37 -11.16
CA THR A 377 -3.55 18.04 -11.28
C THR A 377 -3.82 17.42 -9.91
N TRP A 378 -4.63 16.35 -9.86
CA TRP A 378 -4.79 15.58 -8.63
C TRP A 378 -3.47 15.02 -8.08
N GLU A 379 -2.55 14.55 -8.94
CA GLU A 379 -1.21 14.13 -8.49
C GLU A 379 -0.46 15.29 -7.81
N GLU A 380 -0.48 16.48 -8.41
CA GLU A 380 0.18 17.65 -7.85
C GLU A 380 -0.46 18.11 -6.53
N LEU A 381 -1.79 18.05 -6.41
CA LEU A 381 -2.47 18.39 -5.17
C LEU A 381 -2.14 17.38 -4.06
N ILE A 382 -2.13 16.07 -4.35
CA ILE A 382 -1.72 15.03 -3.39
C ILE A 382 -0.28 15.26 -2.93
N LEU A 383 0.63 15.53 -3.88
CA LEU A 383 2.04 15.72 -3.58
C LEU A 383 2.29 17.04 -2.84
N ALA A 384 1.52 18.11 -3.12
CA ALA A 384 1.65 19.42 -2.48
C ALA A 384 1.09 19.43 -1.05
N ASP A 385 0.02 18.68 -0.79
CA ASP A 385 -0.61 18.62 0.52
C ASP A 385 0.35 18.14 1.61
N ALA A 386 0.22 18.71 2.82
CA ALA A 386 1.16 18.46 3.90
C ALA A 386 1.00 17.05 4.52
N ARG A 387 -0.19 16.45 4.43
CA ARG A 387 -0.48 15.14 5.00
C ARG A 387 -0.59 14.06 3.92
N ALA A 388 -1.31 14.32 2.83
CA ALA A 388 -1.51 13.36 1.75
C ALA A 388 -0.18 12.90 1.13
N VAL A 389 0.82 13.79 1.08
CA VAL A 389 2.17 13.44 0.61
C VAL A 389 2.80 12.30 1.41
N CYS A 390 2.52 12.18 2.73
CA CYS A 390 3.03 11.09 3.57
C CYS A 390 2.46 9.72 3.15
N MET A 391 1.34 9.70 2.43
CA MET A 391 0.73 8.49 1.88
C MET A 391 0.63 8.53 0.35
N ALA A 392 1.48 9.33 -0.31
CA ALA A 392 1.47 9.50 -1.76
C ALA A 392 1.49 8.17 -2.51
N GLY A 393 2.32 7.19 -2.11
CA GLY A 393 2.35 5.89 -2.76
C GLY A 393 1.00 5.16 -2.78
N PHE A 394 0.22 5.29 -1.70
CA PHE A 394 -1.14 4.72 -1.62
C PHE A 394 -2.13 5.51 -2.47
N PHE A 395 -2.17 6.84 -2.33
CA PHE A 395 -3.13 7.68 -3.06
C PHE A 395 -2.89 7.72 -4.57
N LEU A 396 -1.63 7.77 -5.01
CA LEU A 396 -1.29 7.72 -6.43
C LEU A 396 -1.69 6.39 -7.07
N LYS A 397 -1.62 5.28 -6.32
CA LYS A 397 -2.15 3.99 -6.79
C LYS A 397 -3.67 4.00 -6.84
N LYS A 398 -4.32 4.46 -5.76
CA LYS A 398 -5.78 4.51 -5.61
C LYS A 398 -6.45 5.35 -6.70
N PHE A 399 -5.91 6.52 -7.02
CA PHE A 399 -6.48 7.47 -7.97
C PHE A 399 -5.82 7.43 -9.35
N SER A 400 -5.07 6.37 -9.66
CA SER A 400 -4.24 6.24 -10.87
C SER A 400 -4.95 6.55 -12.19
N ALA A 401 -6.26 6.31 -12.28
CA ALA A 401 -7.08 6.60 -13.47
C ALA A 401 -7.28 8.09 -13.74
N ARG A 402 -7.25 8.94 -12.70
CA ARG A 402 -7.64 10.37 -12.76
C ARG A 402 -6.52 11.34 -12.38
N LEU A 403 -5.32 10.84 -12.08
CA LEU A 403 -4.21 11.66 -11.54
C LEU A 403 -3.81 12.87 -12.39
N ASP A 404 -3.97 12.76 -13.71
CA ASP A 404 -3.58 13.79 -14.69
C ASP A 404 -4.68 14.85 -14.89
N GLU A 405 -5.88 14.66 -14.30
CA GLU A 405 -6.97 15.62 -14.40
C GLU A 405 -6.68 16.86 -13.54
N VAL A 406 -6.99 18.04 -14.10
CA VAL A 406 -6.99 19.32 -13.37
C VAL A 406 -8.40 19.57 -12.87
N PRO A 407 -8.70 19.37 -11.57
CA PRO A 407 -10.01 19.62 -11.02
C PRO A 407 -10.39 21.09 -11.03
N ALA A 408 -11.69 21.35 -11.18
CA ALA A 408 -12.22 22.71 -11.11
C ALA A 408 -11.95 23.33 -9.73
N ALA A 409 -11.84 24.67 -9.69
CA ALA A 409 -11.68 25.38 -8.43
C ALA A 409 -12.88 25.09 -7.50
N GLY A 410 -12.60 24.56 -6.31
CA GLY A 410 -13.63 24.16 -5.34
C GLY A 410 -14.14 22.72 -5.47
N GLU A 411 -13.77 21.98 -6.52
CA GLU A 411 -14.08 20.55 -6.64
C GLU A 411 -13.38 19.77 -5.50
N ARG A 412 -14.10 18.89 -4.82
CA ARG A 412 -13.56 18.14 -3.68
C ARG A 412 -13.33 16.68 -4.01
N LEU A 413 -12.19 16.16 -3.56
CA LEU A 413 -11.85 14.74 -3.65
C LEU A 413 -11.62 14.19 -2.24
N ALA A 414 -12.54 13.33 -1.78
CA ALA A 414 -12.33 12.56 -0.55
C ALA A 414 -11.22 11.53 -0.76
N LEU A 415 -10.12 11.65 -0.01
CA LEU A 415 -8.98 10.74 -0.13
C LEU A 415 -9.30 9.36 0.47
N THR A 416 -10.19 9.31 1.46
CA THR A 416 -10.74 8.10 2.07
C THR A 416 -12.21 8.27 2.39
N GLU A 417 -13.00 7.22 2.21
CA GLU A 417 -14.41 7.17 2.66
C GLU A 417 -14.56 6.43 4.00
N LEU A 418 -13.49 5.77 4.46
CA LEU A 418 -13.46 4.98 5.70
C LEU A 418 -12.57 5.64 6.75
N GLY A 419 -13.00 5.60 8.01
CA GLY A 419 -12.29 6.08 9.19
C GLY A 419 -11.14 5.16 9.64
N THR A 420 -10.32 4.69 8.70
CA THR A 420 -9.17 3.80 8.98
C THR A 420 -7.84 4.50 8.70
N HIS A 421 -6.95 4.53 9.71
CA HIS A 421 -5.67 5.22 9.63
C HIS A 421 -4.78 4.74 8.47
N CYS A 422 -4.67 3.42 8.27
CA CYS A 422 -3.85 2.84 7.18
C CYS A 422 -4.37 3.16 5.77
N ARG A 423 -5.61 3.67 5.65
CA ARG A 423 -6.23 4.15 4.40
C ARG A 423 -6.23 5.68 4.28
N GLY A 424 -5.65 6.39 5.25
CA GLY A 424 -5.44 7.83 5.18
C GLY A 424 -6.28 8.65 6.15
N ALA A 425 -7.17 8.06 6.95
CA ALA A 425 -7.92 8.82 7.93
C ALA A 425 -6.97 9.47 8.95
N LEU A 426 -7.26 10.73 9.30
CA LEU A 426 -6.56 11.47 10.34
C LEU A 426 -7.20 11.13 11.68
N PHE A 427 -6.39 10.70 12.64
CA PHE A 427 -6.81 10.43 14.01
C PHE A 427 -6.28 11.53 14.92
N LEU A 428 -7.17 12.24 15.60
CA LEU A 428 -6.84 13.33 16.51
C LEU A 428 -7.27 12.97 17.94
N ASP A 429 -6.56 13.53 18.91
CA ASP A 429 -6.91 13.41 20.31
C ASP A 429 -8.17 14.24 20.63
N GLY A 430 -9.25 13.51 20.92
CA GLY A 430 -10.57 14.02 21.24
C GLY A 430 -10.85 14.12 22.74
N ALA A 431 -9.85 14.09 23.63
CA ALA A 431 -10.07 14.12 25.08
C ALA A 431 -10.97 15.29 25.56
N HIS A 432 -10.91 16.43 24.89
CA HIS A 432 -11.73 17.63 25.15
C HIS A 432 -13.24 17.43 24.86
N LEU A 433 -13.61 16.37 24.14
CA LEU A 433 -14.99 16.02 23.82
C LEU A 433 -15.67 15.27 24.97
N LEU A 434 -14.92 14.79 25.96
CA LEU A 434 -15.48 14.06 27.09
C LEU A 434 -16.38 14.97 27.93
N THR A 435 -17.62 14.52 28.11
CA THR A 435 -18.63 15.15 28.97
C THR A 435 -19.26 14.09 29.89
N PRO A 436 -19.89 14.50 31.00
CA PRO A 436 -20.66 13.57 31.85
C PRO A 436 -21.75 12.81 31.09
N GLU A 437 -22.43 13.46 30.14
CA GLU A 437 -23.51 12.88 29.35
C GLU A 437 -22.99 11.80 28.40
N LEU A 438 -21.88 12.07 27.70
CA LEU A 438 -21.21 11.11 26.84
C LEU A 438 -20.70 9.92 27.65
N HIS A 439 -20.03 10.18 28.79
CA HIS A 439 -19.55 9.12 29.69
C HIS A 439 -20.70 8.21 30.14
N ALA A 440 -21.81 8.79 30.61
CA ALA A 440 -22.96 8.04 31.07
C ALA A 440 -23.63 7.24 29.94
N ALA A 441 -23.72 7.80 28.72
CA ALA A 441 -24.26 7.08 27.57
C ALA A 441 -23.41 5.85 27.19
N VAL A 442 -22.09 6.03 27.12
CA VAL A 442 -21.16 4.93 26.82
C VAL A 442 -21.18 3.87 27.93
N ASP A 443 -21.15 4.27 29.20
CA ASP A 443 -21.19 3.32 30.32
C ASP A 443 -22.49 2.50 30.35
N ARG A 444 -23.66 3.14 30.16
CA ARG A 444 -24.95 2.44 30.09
C ARG A 444 -24.95 1.38 28.99
N MET A 445 -24.53 1.75 27.79
CA MET A 445 -24.41 0.84 26.65
C MET A 445 -23.44 -0.32 26.94
N SER A 446 -22.25 -0.01 27.45
CA SER A 446 -21.24 -1.02 27.75
C SER A 446 -21.62 -1.94 28.91
N ARG A 447 -22.52 -1.53 29.80
CA ARG A 447 -23.10 -2.37 30.86
C ARG A 447 -24.19 -3.31 30.35
N ALA A 448 -24.86 -2.97 29.26
CA ALA A 448 -25.85 -3.84 28.62
C ALA A 448 -25.20 -5.07 27.95
N PHE A 449 -23.93 -4.97 27.54
CA PHE A 449 -23.17 -6.10 27.02
C PHE A 449 -22.58 -6.93 28.19
N VAL A 450 -23.25 -8.03 28.51
CA VAL A 450 -22.78 -9.01 29.50
C VAL A 450 -21.41 -9.57 29.13
N GLY A 451 -20.44 -9.42 30.02
CA GLY A 451 -19.09 -9.93 29.81
C GLY A 451 -18.17 -9.02 28.99
N PHE A 452 -18.59 -7.80 28.64
CA PHE A 452 -17.71 -6.79 28.06
C PHE A 452 -17.18 -5.82 29.13
N TYR A 453 -15.87 -5.59 29.12
CA TYR A 453 -15.17 -4.74 30.08
C TYR A 453 -14.10 -3.83 29.47
N PHE A 454 -13.66 -4.07 28.24
CA PHE A 454 -12.50 -3.37 27.68
C PHE A 454 -12.52 -3.40 26.16
N GLY A 455 -12.47 -2.23 25.52
CA GLY A 455 -12.40 -2.18 24.07
C GLY A 455 -12.66 -0.79 23.50
N ARG A 456 -12.69 -0.71 22.18
CA ARG A 456 -12.96 0.54 21.45
C ARG A 456 -14.25 0.43 20.66
N TYR A 457 -15.17 1.36 20.95
CA TYR A 457 -16.30 1.63 20.08
C TYR A 457 -15.87 2.55 18.95
N ASP A 458 -16.27 2.24 17.73
CA ASP A 458 -16.32 3.23 16.66
C ASP A 458 -17.79 3.66 16.52
N VAL A 459 -18.00 4.97 16.60
CA VAL A 459 -19.34 5.58 16.64
C VAL A 459 -19.44 6.73 15.66
N ARG A 460 -20.66 7.03 15.22
CA ARG A 460 -20.97 8.21 14.42
C ARG A 460 -22.07 9.05 15.05
N ALA A 461 -21.95 10.36 14.90
CA ALA A 461 -22.93 11.32 15.39
C ALA A 461 -23.22 12.38 14.32
N THR A 462 -24.39 13.00 14.38
CA THR A 462 -24.78 14.05 13.43
C THR A 462 -23.91 15.30 13.54
N SER A 463 -23.37 15.56 14.73
CA SER A 463 -22.45 16.67 15.01
C SER A 463 -21.60 16.37 16.24
N GLU A 464 -20.56 17.16 16.45
CA GLU A 464 -19.77 17.13 17.69
C GLU A 464 -20.65 17.39 18.93
N ALA A 465 -21.58 18.34 18.85
CA ALA A 465 -22.50 18.65 19.94
C ALA A 465 -23.40 17.45 20.28
N ALA A 466 -23.91 16.74 19.27
CA ALA A 466 -24.69 15.52 19.47
C ALA A 466 -23.85 14.43 20.14
N PHE A 467 -22.61 14.23 19.69
CA PHE A 467 -21.69 13.29 20.31
C PHE A 467 -21.43 13.62 21.79
N ARG A 468 -21.14 14.88 22.12
CA ARG A 468 -20.95 15.37 23.49
C ARG A 468 -22.21 15.24 24.35
N ALA A 469 -23.40 15.25 23.76
CA ALA A 469 -24.66 14.98 24.46
C ALA A 469 -24.94 13.48 24.66
N GLY A 470 -24.04 12.58 24.22
CA GLY A 470 -24.26 11.13 24.25
C GLY A 470 -25.17 10.61 23.15
N ASN A 471 -25.46 11.41 22.11
CA ASN A 471 -26.29 11.04 20.97
C ASN A 471 -25.41 10.59 19.80
N PHE A 472 -25.22 9.28 19.70
CA PHE A 472 -24.41 8.64 18.65
C PHE A 472 -24.98 7.27 18.27
N LYS A 473 -24.53 6.72 17.14
CA LYS A 473 -24.77 5.35 16.73
C LYS A 473 -23.45 4.57 16.70
N VAL A 474 -23.42 3.37 17.27
CA VAL A 474 -22.30 2.44 17.20
C VAL A 474 -22.29 1.78 15.83
N ILE A 475 -21.14 1.84 15.17
CA ILE A 475 -20.90 1.15 13.90
C ILE A 475 -20.07 -0.12 14.10
N GLU A 476 -19.18 -0.13 15.10
CA GLU A 476 -18.29 -1.25 15.42
C GLU A 476 -17.87 -1.22 16.88
N LEU A 477 -17.61 -2.39 17.46
CA LEU A 477 -16.96 -2.57 18.75
C LEU A 477 -15.82 -3.56 18.55
N ASN A 478 -14.63 -3.18 19.01
CA ASN A 478 -13.42 -4.00 18.94
C ASN A 478 -12.98 -4.35 20.37
N GLY A 479 -12.64 -5.61 20.62
CA GLY A 479 -12.23 -6.09 21.95
C GLY A 479 -10.78 -5.80 22.29
N LEU A 480 -10.08 -6.81 22.82
CA LEU A 480 -8.73 -6.71 23.38
C LEU A 480 -7.69 -6.11 22.41
N THR A 481 -7.75 -6.44 21.13
CA THR A 481 -6.77 -6.00 20.11
C THR A 481 -6.95 -4.56 19.65
N SER A 482 -8.01 -3.89 20.10
CA SER A 482 -8.22 -2.49 19.79
C SER A 482 -7.14 -1.62 20.43
N GLU A 483 -6.62 -0.64 19.68
CA GLU A 483 -5.74 0.41 20.22
C GLU A 483 -6.55 1.66 20.57
N ALA A 484 -6.12 2.38 21.61
CA ALA A 484 -6.47 3.78 21.83
C ALA A 484 -5.86 4.65 20.71
N THR A 485 -6.55 4.73 19.58
CA THR A 485 -6.03 5.30 18.33
C THR A 485 -5.74 6.81 18.36
N SER A 486 -6.14 7.52 19.42
CA SER A 486 -5.81 8.93 19.64
C SER A 486 -4.31 9.16 19.79
N ILE A 487 -3.54 8.10 20.09
CA ILE A 487 -2.08 8.16 20.13
C ILE A 487 -1.47 8.60 18.79
N TYR A 488 -2.15 8.37 17.67
CA TYR A 488 -1.66 8.74 16.33
C TYR A 488 -1.86 10.23 15.99
N ASP A 489 -2.33 11.06 16.93
CA ASP A 489 -2.38 12.51 16.73
C ASP A 489 -0.97 13.06 16.43
N PRO A 490 -0.79 13.84 15.36
CA PRO A 490 0.51 14.42 15.01
C PRO A 490 1.16 15.30 16.09
N ARG A 491 0.38 15.77 17.07
CA ARG A 491 0.86 16.56 18.21
C ARG A 491 1.54 15.70 19.27
N HIS A 492 1.27 14.40 19.31
CA HIS A 492 1.80 13.50 20.32
C HIS A 492 3.19 12.98 19.97
N SER A 493 4.03 12.81 20.99
CA SER A 493 5.34 12.16 20.85
C SER A 493 5.21 10.63 20.97
N VAL A 494 6.23 9.91 20.51
CA VAL A 494 6.29 8.44 20.67
C VAL A 494 6.21 8.02 22.14
N TRP A 495 6.77 8.82 23.05
CA TRP A 495 6.69 8.60 24.50
C TRP A 495 5.26 8.68 25.03
N PHE A 496 4.46 9.61 24.52
CA PHE A 496 3.03 9.67 24.84
C PHE A 496 2.33 8.39 24.38
N GLY A 497 2.60 7.96 23.14
CA GLY A 497 2.07 6.73 22.56
C GLY A 497 2.40 5.50 23.40
N TRP A 498 3.68 5.29 23.75
CA TRP A 498 4.10 4.18 24.60
C TRP A 498 3.46 4.22 25.97
N ARG A 499 3.39 5.38 26.63
CA ARG A 499 2.74 5.51 27.94
C ARG A 499 1.26 5.11 27.87
N MET A 500 0.55 5.52 26.81
CA MET A 500 -0.86 5.16 26.60
C MET A 500 -1.01 3.66 26.33
N LEU A 501 -0.22 3.09 25.43
CA LEU A 501 -0.24 1.66 25.11
C LEU A 501 0.09 0.80 26.33
N MET A 502 1.11 1.18 27.12
CA MET A 502 1.43 0.50 28.38
C MET A 502 0.30 0.63 29.41
N ARG A 503 -0.35 1.79 29.51
CA ARG A 503 -1.53 1.96 30.39
C ARG A 503 -2.69 1.05 29.93
N GLN A 504 -2.94 0.99 28.63
CA GLN A 504 -3.96 0.13 28.03
C GLN A 504 -3.70 -1.35 28.36
N TRP A 505 -2.48 -1.84 28.11
CA TRP A 505 -2.13 -3.24 28.42
C TRP A 505 -2.16 -3.54 29.92
N ARG A 506 -1.72 -2.61 30.77
CA ARG A 506 -1.85 -2.76 32.23
C ARG A 506 -3.30 -2.99 32.64
N LEU A 507 -4.23 -2.18 32.12
CA LEU A 507 -5.66 -2.32 32.38
C LEU A 507 -6.20 -3.68 31.88
N ALA A 508 -5.81 -4.13 30.69
CA ALA A 508 -6.22 -5.43 30.16
C ALA A 508 -5.77 -6.60 31.06
N PHE A 509 -4.54 -6.56 31.57
CA PHE A 509 -4.04 -7.55 32.52
C PHE A 509 -4.73 -7.49 33.89
N GLU A 510 -4.98 -6.29 34.42
CA GLU A 510 -5.69 -6.09 35.70
C GLU A 510 -7.12 -6.63 35.62
N ILE A 511 -7.86 -6.27 34.57
CA ILE A 511 -9.24 -6.74 34.32
C ILE A 511 -9.24 -8.26 34.08
N GLY A 512 -8.33 -8.77 33.26
CA GLY A 512 -8.19 -10.21 33.00
C GLY A 512 -7.87 -11.00 34.26
N ALA A 513 -7.01 -10.48 35.14
CA ALA A 513 -6.70 -11.10 36.43
C ALA A 513 -7.92 -11.14 37.35
N ALA A 514 -8.66 -10.03 37.44
CA ALA A 514 -9.89 -9.96 38.22
C ALA A 514 -10.99 -10.89 37.69
N ASN A 515 -11.10 -11.07 36.37
CA ASN A 515 -12.01 -12.02 35.76
C ASN A 515 -11.57 -13.47 35.99
N ARG A 516 -10.27 -13.77 35.92
CA ARG A 516 -9.72 -15.08 36.29
C ARG A 516 -10.06 -15.45 37.74
N GLU A 517 -9.94 -14.51 38.67
CA GLU A 517 -10.34 -14.70 40.08
C GLU A 517 -11.84 -15.02 40.23
N ARG A 518 -12.67 -14.60 39.28
CA ARG A 518 -14.11 -14.91 39.21
C ARG A 518 -14.42 -16.22 38.47
N GLY A 519 -13.40 -17.00 38.10
CA GLY A 519 -13.54 -18.29 37.42
C GLY A 519 -13.58 -18.23 35.90
N VAL A 520 -13.28 -17.09 35.28
CA VAL A 520 -13.20 -16.99 33.82
C VAL A 520 -11.96 -17.75 33.32
N ARG A 521 -12.15 -18.60 32.30
CA ARG A 521 -11.07 -19.34 31.65
C ARG A 521 -10.08 -18.41 30.96
N VAL A 522 -8.79 -18.65 31.18
CA VAL A 522 -7.69 -18.02 30.47
C VAL A 522 -7.19 -18.98 29.39
N LEU A 523 -6.88 -18.47 28.20
CA LEU A 523 -6.31 -19.30 27.14
C LEU A 523 -4.87 -19.70 27.44
N ALA A 524 -4.49 -20.93 27.08
CA ALA A 524 -3.10 -21.36 27.11
C ALA A 524 -2.31 -20.77 25.92
N VAL A 525 -0.99 -20.68 26.05
CA VAL A 525 -0.10 -20.18 24.98
C VAL A 525 -0.28 -20.95 23.67
N ARG A 526 -0.45 -22.28 23.75
CA ARG A 526 -0.70 -23.13 22.57
C ARG A 526 -1.98 -22.76 21.82
N GLU A 527 -3.03 -22.37 22.56
CA GLU A 527 -4.33 -22.02 21.98
C GLU A 527 -4.25 -20.66 21.28
N ILE A 528 -3.50 -19.72 21.85
CA ILE A 528 -3.20 -18.44 21.18
C ILE A 528 -2.41 -18.70 19.89
N TRP A 529 -1.41 -19.59 19.93
CA TRP A 529 -0.61 -19.90 18.75
C TRP A 529 -1.44 -20.58 17.66
N SER A 530 -2.39 -21.45 18.00
CA SER A 530 -3.33 -22.00 17.01
C SER A 530 -4.26 -20.93 16.44
N LEU A 531 -4.72 -19.98 17.25
CA LEU A 531 -5.59 -18.88 16.78
C LEU A 531 -4.86 -17.91 15.84
N LEU A 532 -3.55 -17.72 16.00
CA LEU A 532 -2.77 -16.81 15.15
C LEU A 532 -2.32 -17.43 13.83
N ASN A 533 -2.31 -18.77 13.71
CA ASN A 533 -1.81 -19.50 12.54
C ASN A 533 -2.88 -20.31 11.80
N GLY A 534 -4.10 -20.38 12.32
CA GLY A 534 -5.27 -20.91 11.63
C GLY A 534 -6.04 -19.79 10.96
#